data_AF-U6ZRK0-F1
#
_entry.id   AF-U6ZRK0-F1
#
_cell.length_a   1.000
_cell.length_b   1.000
_cell.length_c   1.000
_cell.angle_alpha   90.00
_cell.angle_beta   90.00
_cell.angle_gamma   90.00
#
_symmetry.space_group_name_H-M   'P 1'
#
loop_
_entity.id
_entity.type
_entity.pdbx_description
1 polymer ?
#
loop_
_entity_poly.entity_id
_entity_poly.type
_entity_poly.pdbx_seq_one_letter_code
_entity_poly.pdbx_strand_id
1 'polypeptide(L)'
;MPSLRDLITNPALDLTPSERKVVRALLDHYPRNGLGPMSRLAEHAGVSDPTIVRLVKKLGFSGYGEFQEALLSDMDDRLRSPSTLLHPRAQVARGDTWGRYLADSQRALQDTQALTQPEDIRVLTDWLLDSRHSVHCFGGRFSSFLAQYLLNHLRLMRPGCFFLEDNAQLPDRLFDVQRQDVVLLFDYRRYQTQALRVASAVKARNARVVLFTDIYASPLRELADLIISAPVESLSPFDSLVPALAQVEALIACMTPRSTHLDQRLEGIDALRAEFATHVLEEK
;
A
#
# COMPACT_ATOMS: atom_id res chain seq x y z
N MET A 1 14.98 1.57 -17.78
CA MET A 1 15.74 2.57 -17.00
C MET A 1 15.24 2.49 -15.56
N PRO A 2 16.10 2.65 -14.54
CA PRO A 2 15.66 2.72 -13.14
C PRO A 2 14.64 3.86 -12.98
N SER A 3 13.68 3.71 -12.07
CA SER A 3 12.74 4.81 -11.79
C SER A 3 13.51 6.00 -11.22
N LEU A 4 12.96 7.21 -11.34
CA LEU A 4 13.59 8.40 -10.76
C LEU A 4 13.75 8.25 -9.23
N ARG A 5 12.83 7.52 -8.59
CA ARG A 5 12.94 7.16 -7.17
C ARG A 5 14.16 6.27 -6.92
N ASP A 6 14.38 5.23 -7.73
CA ASP A 6 15.54 4.33 -7.59
C ASP A 6 16.86 5.08 -7.78
N LEU A 7 16.89 6.06 -8.68
CA LEU A 7 18.04 6.94 -8.87
C LEU A 7 18.32 7.73 -7.59
N ILE A 8 17.29 8.29 -6.96
CA ILE A 8 17.40 9.10 -5.73
C ILE A 8 17.78 8.24 -4.51
N THR A 9 17.30 6.99 -4.43
CA THR A 9 17.55 6.07 -3.30
C THR A 9 18.73 5.14 -3.53
N ASN A 10 19.48 5.30 -4.62
CA ASN A 10 20.58 4.40 -4.96
C ASN A 10 21.65 4.37 -3.85
N PRO A 11 21.90 3.22 -3.20
CA PRO A 11 22.89 3.10 -2.13
C PRO A 11 24.32 3.42 -2.58
N ALA A 12 24.60 3.35 -3.89
CA ALA A 12 25.90 3.69 -4.46
C ALA A 12 26.15 5.21 -4.54
N LEU A 13 25.15 6.05 -4.26
CA LEU A 13 25.33 7.49 -4.19
C LEU A 13 26.07 7.87 -2.90
N ASP A 14 27.26 8.42 -3.05
CA ASP A 14 27.99 9.02 -1.94
C ASP A 14 27.36 10.38 -1.55
N LEU A 15 26.37 10.32 -0.66
CA LEU A 15 25.62 11.49 -0.19
C LEU A 15 26.21 12.06 1.10
N THR A 16 26.48 13.36 1.08
CA THR A 16 26.80 14.14 2.29
C THR A 16 25.60 14.17 3.26
N PRO A 17 25.81 14.47 4.55
CA PRO A 17 24.72 14.56 5.52
C PRO A 17 23.60 15.53 5.10
N SER A 18 23.96 16.67 4.52
CA SER A 18 22.97 17.65 4.03
C SER A 18 22.22 17.15 2.80
N GLU A 19 22.88 16.46 1.87
CA GLU A 19 22.19 15.86 0.71
C GLU A 19 21.24 14.73 1.14
N ARG A 20 21.58 13.93 2.15
CA ARG A 20 20.67 12.92 2.71
C ARG A 20 19.40 13.54 3.30
N LYS A 21 19.50 14.71 3.95
CA LYS A 21 18.32 15.45 4.42
C LYS A 21 17.40 15.82 3.26
N VAL A 22 17.97 16.28 2.14
CA VAL A 22 17.21 16.61 0.94
C VAL A 22 16.54 15.38 0.34
N VAL A 23 17.25 14.26 0.23
CA VAL A 23 16.68 12.99 -0.23
C VAL A 23 15.53 12.56 0.68
N ARG A 24 15.69 12.64 2.00
CA ARG A 24 14.62 12.31 2.94
C ARG A 24 13.40 13.22 2.78
N ALA A 25 13.61 14.53 2.66
CA ALA A 25 12.58 15.53 2.43
C ALA A 25 11.84 15.33 1.10
N LEU A 26 12.55 14.90 0.04
CA LEU A 26 11.96 14.51 -1.23
C LEU A 26 11.07 13.26 -1.09
N LEU A 27 11.54 12.25 -0.35
CA LEU A 27 10.86 10.96 -0.19
C LEU A 27 9.61 11.01 0.69
N ASP A 28 9.54 11.97 1.62
CA ASP A 28 8.42 12.13 2.56
C ASP A 28 7.07 12.28 1.82
N HIS A 29 7.05 13.06 0.74
CA HIS A 29 5.88 13.25 -0.14
C HIS A 29 6.28 13.22 -1.63
N TYR A 30 7.00 12.18 -2.05
CA TYR A 30 7.46 12.03 -3.42
C TYR A 30 6.31 11.77 -4.42
N PRO A 31 6.31 12.37 -5.63
CA PRO A 31 7.25 13.37 -6.15
C PRO A 31 6.87 14.83 -5.80
N ARG A 32 5.73 15.07 -5.14
CA ARG A 32 5.15 16.42 -4.91
C ARG A 32 6.13 17.42 -4.28
N ASN A 33 6.88 17.00 -3.27
CA ASN A 33 7.83 17.89 -2.58
C ASN A 33 8.93 18.43 -3.50
N GLY A 34 9.26 17.71 -4.59
CA GLY A 34 10.22 18.17 -5.58
C GLY A 34 9.62 18.99 -6.72
N LEU A 35 8.29 19.07 -6.83
CA LEU A 35 7.59 19.80 -7.91
C LEU A 35 7.35 21.28 -7.59
N GLY A 36 7.46 21.67 -6.32
CA GLY A 36 7.36 23.07 -5.89
C GLY A 36 8.65 23.86 -6.13
N PRO A 37 8.69 25.15 -5.75
CA PRO A 37 9.91 25.96 -5.81
C PRO A 37 11.05 25.34 -5.01
N MET A 38 12.28 25.38 -5.55
CA MET A 38 13.50 24.84 -4.92
C MET A 38 13.67 25.31 -3.46
N SER A 39 13.37 26.58 -3.20
CA SER A 39 13.49 27.19 -1.88
C SER A 39 12.58 26.51 -0.83
N ARG A 40 11.38 26.06 -1.21
CA ARG A 40 10.50 25.31 -0.30
C ARG A 40 11.08 23.94 0.04
N LEU A 41 11.70 23.26 -0.94
CA LEU A 41 12.36 21.99 -0.69
C LEU A 41 13.58 22.18 0.22
N ALA A 42 14.35 23.24 0.02
CA ALA A 42 15.50 23.59 0.85
C ALA A 42 15.07 23.87 2.30
N GLU A 43 13.99 24.66 2.48
CA GLU A 43 13.39 24.95 3.79
C GLU A 43 12.91 23.67 4.48
N HIS A 44 12.13 22.84 3.78
CA HIS A 44 11.62 21.57 4.32
C HIS A 44 12.74 20.58 4.70
N ALA A 45 13.83 20.56 3.93
CA ALA A 45 15.01 19.74 4.21
C ALA A 45 15.94 20.35 5.28
N GLY A 46 15.75 21.61 5.67
CA GLY A 46 16.65 22.34 6.56
C GLY A 46 18.05 22.53 5.98
N VAL A 47 18.15 22.85 4.69
CA VAL A 47 19.42 23.09 3.98
C VAL A 47 19.36 24.36 3.13
N SER A 48 20.50 24.74 2.53
CA SER A 48 20.57 25.86 1.59
C SER A 48 20.31 25.43 0.14
N ASP A 49 19.80 26.35 -0.69
CA ASP A 49 19.55 26.15 -2.13
C ASP A 49 20.75 25.55 -2.90
N PRO A 50 22.02 25.97 -2.70
CA PRO A 50 23.17 25.35 -3.36
C PRO A 50 23.37 23.87 -3.03
N THR A 51 22.86 23.42 -1.88
CA THR A 51 22.87 21.99 -1.52
C THR A 51 21.92 21.20 -2.40
N ILE A 52 20.73 21.75 -2.71
CA ILE A 52 19.79 21.14 -3.65
C ILE A 52 20.43 21.03 -5.04
N VAL A 53 21.02 22.12 -5.54
CA VAL A 53 21.67 22.14 -6.86
C VAL A 53 22.80 21.12 -6.96
N ARG A 54 23.63 20.97 -5.91
CA ARG A 54 24.69 19.95 -5.86
C ARG A 54 24.13 18.53 -5.92
N LEU A 55 23.08 18.24 -5.15
CA LEU A 55 22.43 16.93 -5.17
C LEU A 55 21.89 16.63 -6.58
N VAL A 56 21.15 17.56 -7.17
CA VAL A 56 20.52 17.38 -8.48
C VAL A 56 21.56 17.15 -9.58
N LYS A 57 22.68 17.87 -9.54
CA LYS A 57 23.83 17.61 -10.43
C LYS A 57 24.47 16.25 -10.20
N LYS A 58 24.61 15.82 -8.93
CA LYS A 58 25.13 14.50 -8.57
C LYS A 58 24.21 13.37 -9.06
N LEU A 59 22.90 13.61 -9.12
CA LEU A 59 21.92 12.71 -9.70
C LEU A 59 21.95 12.70 -11.25
N GLY A 60 22.76 13.54 -11.88
CA GLY A 60 22.94 13.55 -13.34
C GLY A 60 22.10 14.59 -14.09
N PHE A 61 21.41 15.49 -13.39
CA PHE A 61 20.62 16.56 -14.02
C PHE A 61 21.43 17.85 -14.12
N SER A 62 21.22 18.62 -15.18
CA SER A 62 21.87 19.93 -15.40
C SER A 62 21.47 20.98 -14.36
N GLY A 63 20.27 20.86 -13.78
CA GLY A 63 19.75 21.76 -12.75
C GLY A 63 18.38 21.36 -12.23
N TYR A 64 17.83 22.17 -11.30
CA TYR A 64 16.56 21.86 -10.63
C TYR A 64 15.36 21.81 -11.58
N GLY A 65 15.33 22.64 -12.63
CA GLY A 65 14.25 22.60 -13.64
C GLY A 65 14.17 21.27 -14.39
N GLU A 66 15.30 20.75 -14.87
CA GLU A 66 15.34 19.43 -15.54
C GLU A 66 14.96 18.29 -14.57
N PHE A 67 15.36 18.41 -13.30
CA PHE A 67 14.92 17.48 -12.26
C PHE A 67 13.41 17.55 -12.01
N GLN A 68 12.81 18.75 -12.01
CA GLN A 68 11.36 18.92 -11.92
C GLN A 68 10.64 18.31 -13.12
N GLU A 69 11.16 18.48 -14.34
CA GLU A 69 10.62 17.84 -15.54
C GLU A 69 10.68 16.31 -15.44
N ALA A 70 11.78 15.76 -14.93
CA ALA A 70 11.90 14.33 -14.67
C ALA A 70 10.90 13.85 -13.61
N LEU A 71 10.68 14.63 -12.53
CA LEU A 71 9.67 14.35 -11.51
C LEU A 71 8.24 14.41 -12.07
N LEU A 72 7.95 15.37 -12.95
CA LEU A 72 6.68 15.50 -13.67
C LEU A 72 6.46 14.33 -14.61
N SER A 73 7.46 13.96 -15.41
CA SER A 73 7.39 12.81 -16.31
C SER A 73 7.20 11.49 -15.54
N ASP A 74 7.89 11.31 -14.42
CA ASP A 74 7.71 10.15 -13.53
C ASP A 74 6.30 10.14 -12.91
N MET A 75 5.72 11.31 -12.57
CA MET A 75 4.33 11.42 -12.14
C MET A 75 3.32 11.11 -13.27
N ASP A 76 3.58 11.57 -14.49
CA ASP A 76 2.71 11.32 -15.65
C ASP A 76 2.77 9.85 -16.09
N ASP A 77 3.96 9.24 -16.12
CA ASP A 77 4.15 7.80 -16.32
C ASP A 77 3.41 6.98 -15.24
N ARG A 78 3.24 7.54 -14.03
CA ARG A 78 2.45 6.93 -12.96
C ARG A 78 0.95 6.95 -13.20
N LEU A 79 0.45 7.97 -13.87
CA LEU A 79 -0.96 8.15 -14.23
C LEU A 79 -1.32 7.53 -15.59
N ARG A 80 -0.32 7.15 -16.40
CA ARG A 80 -0.52 6.54 -17.71
C ARG A 80 -1.32 5.21 -17.64
N SER A 81 -2.27 5.08 -18.57
CA SER A 81 -3.05 3.86 -18.81
C SER A 81 -2.11 2.68 -19.15
N PRO A 82 -2.46 1.42 -18.81
CA PRO A 82 -1.68 0.25 -19.24
C PRO A 82 -1.38 0.25 -20.73
N SER A 83 -2.32 0.75 -21.56
CA SER A 83 -2.17 0.85 -23.01
C SER A 83 -0.99 1.72 -23.45
N THR A 84 -0.69 2.78 -22.71
CA THR A 84 0.44 3.68 -22.99
C THR A 84 1.78 3.16 -22.47
N LEU A 85 1.78 2.23 -21.50
CA LEU A 85 2.97 1.57 -20.98
C LEU A 85 3.41 0.34 -21.82
N LEU A 86 2.54 -0.14 -22.72
CA LEU A 86 2.85 -1.25 -23.63
C LEU A 86 4.02 -0.94 -24.56
N HIS A 87 4.12 0.28 -25.09
CA HIS A 87 5.12 0.62 -26.11
C HIS A 87 6.56 0.75 -25.60
N PRO A 88 6.85 1.37 -24.43
CA PRO A 88 8.21 1.48 -23.90
C PRO A 88 8.71 0.19 -23.23
N ARG A 89 7.83 -0.58 -22.57
CA ARG A 89 8.22 -1.82 -21.84
C ARG A 89 8.29 -3.06 -22.73
N ALA A 90 7.56 -3.10 -23.85
CA ALA A 90 7.67 -4.20 -24.82
C ALA A 90 9.03 -4.28 -25.52
N GLN A 91 9.78 -3.18 -25.63
CA GLN A 91 11.14 -3.21 -26.22
C GLN A 91 12.17 -3.89 -25.30
N VAL A 92 11.86 -4.14 -24.04
CA VAL A 92 12.75 -4.79 -23.05
C VAL A 92 12.63 -6.33 -23.06
N ALA A 93 11.71 -6.89 -23.85
CA ALA A 93 11.42 -8.32 -23.85
C ALA A 93 11.96 -9.06 -25.10
N ARG A 94 13.28 -9.26 -25.14
CA ARG A 94 13.87 -10.45 -25.79
C ARG A 94 14.65 -11.20 -24.72
N GLY A 95 14.04 -12.24 -24.12
CA GLY A 95 14.61 -13.05 -23.04
C GLY A 95 13.57 -13.69 -22.12
N ASP A 96 14.02 -14.40 -21.07
CA ASP A 96 13.15 -15.03 -20.05
C ASP A 96 12.41 -13.98 -19.21
N THR A 97 11.18 -13.66 -19.64
CA THR A 97 10.33 -12.67 -18.95
C THR A 97 9.79 -13.20 -17.63
N TRP A 98 9.54 -14.52 -17.55
CA TRP A 98 9.01 -15.18 -16.36
C TRP A 98 10.01 -15.12 -15.22
N GLY A 99 11.25 -15.61 -15.44
CA GLY A 99 12.29 -15.60 -14.41
C GLY A 99 12.64 -14.18 -13.94
N ARG A 100 12.67 -13.21 -14.87
CA ARG A 100 12.91 -11.80 -14.52
C ARG A 100 11.79 -11.22 -13.66
N TYR A 101 10.53 -11.52 -13.98
CA TYR A 101 9.38 -11.05 -13.18
C TYR A 101 9.40 -11.62 -11.77
N LEU A 102 9.71 -12.91 -11.62
CA LEU A 102 9.83 -13.55 -10.31
C LEU A 102 10.99 -12.97 -9.49
N ALA A 103 12.15 -12.74 -10.13
CA ALA A 103 13.30 -12.11 -9.47
C ALA A 103 13.01 -10.66 -9.04
N ASP A 104 12.24 -9.91 -9.85
CA ASP A 104 11.76 -8.57 -9.50
C ASP A 104 10.78 -8.61 -8.31
N SER A 105 9.85 -9.57 -8.31
CA SER A 105 8.92 -9.77 -7.20
C SER A 105 9.64 -10.11 -5.89
N GLN A 106 10.71 -10.90 -5.94
CA GLN A 106 11.55 -11.18 -4.77
C GLN A 106 12.20 -9.91 -4.20
N ARG A 107 12.69 -9.02 -5.07
CA ARG A 107 13.25 -7.73 -4.66
C ARG A 107 12.18 -6.83 -4.03
N ALA A 108 11.00 -6.74 -4.65
CA ALA A 108 9.89 -5.96 -4.14
C ALA A 108 9.44 -6.43 -2.73
N LEU A 109 9.51 -7.73 -2.45
CA LEU A 109 9.27 -8.28 -1.11
C LEU A 109 10.32 -7.82 -0.08
N GLN A 110 11.59 -7.74 -0.47
CA GLN A 110 12.65 -7.22 0.41
C GLN A 110 12.41 -5.74 0.74
N ASP A 111 12.04 -4.94 -0.27
CA ASP A 111 11.72 -3.52 -0.08
C ASP A 111 10.52 -3.33 0.86
N THR A 112 9.54 -4.22 0.76
CA THR A 112 8.33 -4.20 1.60
C THR A 112 8.64 -4.34 3.09
N GLN A 113 9.60 -5.22 3.43
CA GLN A 113 10.02 -5.41 4.82
C GLN A 113 10.60 -4.11 5.43
N ALA A 114 11.32 -3.32 4.64
CA ALA A 114 11.90 -2.06 5.09
C ALA A 114 10.87 -0.92 5.28
N LEU A 115 9.67 -1.05 4.71
CA LEU A 115 8.61 -0.03 4.75
C LEU A 115 7.69 -0.16 5.97
N THR A 116 7.70 -1.30 6.65
CA THR A 116 6.71 -1.64 7.67
C THR A 116 7.36 -1.62 9.05
N GLN A 117 6.87 -0.77 9.96
CA GLN A 117 7.38 -0.78 11.33
C GLN A 117 6.71 -1.90 12.14
N PRO A 118 7.47 -2.69 12.95
CA PRO A 118 6.89 -3.74 13.78
C PRO A 118 5.80 -3.24 14.72
N GLU A 119 5.93 -2.01 15.22
CA GLU A 119 4.97 -1.39 16.12
C GLU A 119 3.62 -1.10 15.43
N ASP A 120 3.62 -0.69 14.17
CA ASP A 120 2.38 -0.45 13.41
C ASP A 120 1.61 -1.76 13.24
N ILE A 121 2.30 -2.87 12.97
CA ILE A 121 1.69 -4.20 12.87
C ILE A 121 1.14 -4.66 14.22
N ARG A 122 1.85 -4.37 15.31
CA ARG A 122 1.39 -4.68 16.67
C ARG A 122 0.08 -3.94 16.99
N VAL A 123 0.04 -2.63 16.75
CA VAL A 123 -1.15 -1.79 16.95
C VAL A 123 -2.31 -2.24 16.07
N LEU A 124 -2.04 -2.54 14.79
CA LEU A 124 -3.06 -3.03 13.87
C LEU A 124 -3.62 -4.38 14.33
N THR A 125 -2.77 -5.30 14.78
CA THR A 125 -3.20 -6.60 15.31
C THR A 125 -4.10 -6.44 16.54
N ASP A 126 -3.75 -5.52 17.46
CA ASP A 126 -4.57 -5.21 18.64
C ASP A 126 -5.96 -4.70 18.21
N TRP A 127 -6.02 -3.80 17.23
CA TRP A 127 -7.28 -3.29 16.69
C TRP A 127 -8.11 -4.36 15.99
N LEU A 128 -7.49 -5.25 15.23
CA LEU A 128 -8.22 -6.26 14.46
C LEU A 128 -8.77 -7.38 15.32
N LEU A 129 -8.09 -7.76 16.41
CA LEU A 129 -8.53 -8.85 17.29
C LEU A 129 -9.52 -8.42 18.38
N ASP A 130 -9.68 -7.12 18.64
CA ASP A 130 -10.60 -6.63 19.67
C ASP A 130 -12.07 -6.76 19.25
N SER A 131 -12.77 -7.71 19.86
CA SER A 131 -14.16 -8.08 19.55
C SER A 131 -15.21 -7.04 19.96
N ARG A 132 -14.82 -5.95 20.62
CA ARG A 132 -15.74 -4.89 21.09
C ARG A 132 -16.23 -3.94 19.99
N HIS A 133 -15.58 -3.95 18.82
CA HIS A 133 -15.95 -3.11 17.68
C HIS A 133 -15.96 -3.90 16.38
N SER A 134 -16.58 -3.38 15.33
CA SER A 134 -16.63 -4.04 14.03
C SER A 134 -15.39 -3.72 13.18
N VAL A 135 -15.03 -4.64 12.28
CA VAL A 135 -14.00 -4.45 11.26
C VAL A 135 -14.68 -4.46 9.90
N HIS A 136 -14.45 -3.42 9.11
CA HIS A 136 -14.97 -3.29 7.75
C HIS A 136 -13.83 -3.27 6.76
N CYS A 137 -13.94 -4.03 5.67
CA CYS A 137 -12.96 -4.01 4.58
C CYS A 137 -13.58 -3.41 3.33
N PHE A 138 -12.86 -2.51 2.66
CA PHE A 138 -13.19 -2.01 1.34
C PHE A 138 -11.96 -2.12 0.44
N GLY A 139 -12.17 -2.53 -0.80
CA GLY A 139 -11.14 -2.52 -1.82
C GLY A 139 -11.74 -2.22 -3.18
N GLY A 140 -10.92 -1.61 -4.03
CA GLY A 140 -11.26 -1.31 -5.41
C GLY A 140 -11.28 -2.53 -6.33
N ARG A 141 -11.21 -2.31 -7.65
CA ARG A 141 -11.36 -3.39 -8.66
C ARG A 141 -10.46 -4.61 -8.44
N PHE A 142 -9.18 -4.39 -8.14
CA PHE A 142 -8.22 -5.47 -7.88
C PHE A 142 -7.85 -5.60 -6.41
N SER A 143 -7.90 -4.50 -5.66
CA SER A 143 -7.55 -4.50 -4.25
C SER A 143 -8.65 -5.08 -3.36
N SER A 144 -9.87 -5.25 -3.88
CA SER A 144 -10.93 -6.05 -3.25
C SER A 144 -10.53 -7.49 -2.98
N PHE A 145 -9.68 -8.11 -3.83
CA PHE A 145 -9.19 -9.47 -3.61
C PHE A 145 -8.39 -9.58 -2.31
N LEU A 146 -7.50 -8.60 -2.05
CA LEU A 146 -6.71 -8.54 -0.81
C LEU A 146 -7.59 -8.27 0.41
N ALA A 147 -8.51 -7.31 0.27
CA ALA A 147 -9.47 -6.96 1.32
C ALA A 147 -10.34 -8.15 1.73
N GLN A 148 -10.87 -8.89 0.74
CA GLN A 148 -11.70 -10.07 0.95
C GLN A 148 -10.88 -11.24 1.53
N TYR A 149 -9.65 -11.44 1.05
CA TYR A 149 -8.75 -12.49 1.55
C TYR A 149 -8.44 -12.30 3.03
N LEU A 150 -8.07 -11.07 3.45
CA LEU A 150 -7.87 -10.73 4.86
C LEU A 150 -9.16 -10.92 5.66
N LEU A 151 -10.28 -10.41 5.13
CA LEU A 151 -11.57 -10.48 5.82
C LEU A 151 -12.02 -11.92 6.08
N ASN A 152 -11.79 -12.83 5.13
CA ASN A 152 -12.16 -14.24 5.26
C ASN A 152 -11.38 -14.90 6.41
N HIS A 153 -10.09 -14.60 6.57
CA HIS A 153 -9.30 -15.09 7.70
C HIS A 153 -9.73 -14.45 9.02
N LEU A 154 -10.01 -13.14 9.05
CA LEU A 154 -10.52 -12.47 10.25
C LEU A 154 -11.84 -13.08 10.73
N ARG A 155 -12.73 -13.49 9.82
CA ARG A 155 -14.01 -14.15 10.17
C ARG A 155 -13.83 -15.51 10.86
N LEU A 156 -12.73 -16.21 10.56
CA LEU A 156 -12.35 -17.43 11.28
C LEU A 156 -11.90 -17.11 12.71
N MET A 157 -11.27 -15.96 12.92
CA MET A 157 -10.74 -15.54 14.22
C MET A 157 -11.80 -14.90 15.12
N ARG A 158 -12.75 -14.14 14.55
CA ARG A 158 -13.73 -13.36 15.33
C ARG A 158 -15.00 -12.98 14.56
N PRO A 159 -16.11 -12.65 15.26
CA PRO A 159 -17.29 -12.05 14.64
C PRO A 159 -17.11 -10.54 14.38
N GLY A 160 -18.09 -9.94 13.72
CA GLY A 160 -18.14 -8.49 13.48
C GLY A 160 -17.25 -8.01 12.33
N CYS A 161 -17.04 -8.86 11.31
CA CYS A 161 -16.18 -8.56 10.17
C CYS A 161 -17.00 -8.49 8.87
N PHE A 162 -17.05 -7.31 8.24
CA PHE A 162 -17.92 -7.02 7.10
C PHE A 162 -17.15 -6.52 5.87
N PHE A 163 -17.62 -6.87 4.68
CA PHE A 163 -17.12 -6.30 3.44
C PHE A 163 -18.04 -5.15 3.02
N LEU A 164 -17.47 -4.00 2.66
CA LEU A 164 -18.20 -2.86 2.12
C LEU A 164 -18.24 -3.02 0.60
N GLU A 165 -19.33 -3.59 0.09
CA GLU A 165 -19.53 -3.72 -1.34
C GLU A 165 -19.73 -2.37 -2.01
N ASP A 166 -19.11 -2.17 -3.17
CA ASP A 166 -19.34 -0.99 -4.00
C ASP A 166 -20.67 -1.13 -4.77
N ASN A 167 -21.77 -1.01 -4.04
CA ASN A 167 -23.13 -1.14 -4.55
C ASN A 167 -24.05 -0.06 -3.98
N ALA A 168 -25.33 -0.09 -4.34
CA ALA A 168 -26.31 0.90 -3.91
C ALA A 168 -26.51 0.99 -2.39
N GLN A 169 -26.20 -0.07 -1.63
CA GLN A 169 -26.33 -0.13 -0.17
C GLN A 169 -25.12 0.43 0.57
N LEU A 170 -24.03 0.79 -0.13
CA LEU A 170 -22.81 1.29 0.51
C LEU A 170 -23.09 2.49 1.45
N PRO A 171 -23.90 3.50 1.09
CA PRO A 171 -24.21 4.61 2.00
C PRO A 171 -24.89 4.16 3.30
N ASP A 172 -25.81 3.20 3.21
CA ASP A 172 -26.53 2.65 4.37
C ASP A 172 -25.55 1.91 5.29
N ARG A 173 -24.66 1.09 4.73
CA ARG A 173 -23.61 0.40 5.50
C ARG A 173 -22.64 1.36 6.14
N LEU A 174 -22.28 2.44 5.44
CA LEU A 174 -21.43 3.49 5.99
C LEU A 174 -22.14 4.25 7.11
N PHE A 175 -23.46 4.40 7.05
CA PHE A 175 -24.25 5.03 8.11
C PHE A 175 -24.11 4.31 9.45
N ASP A 176 -24.09 2.98 9.42
CA ASP A 176 -23.99 2.15 10.62
C ASP A 176 -22.58 2.07 11.23
N VAL A 177 -21.55 2.57 10.54
CA VAL A 177 -20.17 2.57 11.08
C VAL A 177 -20.08 3.43 12.34
N GLN A 178 -19.58 2.85 13.42
CA GLN A 178 -19.43 3.49 14.72
C GLN A 178 -18.00 3.99 14.95
N ARG A 179 -17.84 4.95 15.87
CA ARG A 179 -16.54 5.58 16.20
C ARG A 179 -15.44 4.59 16.60
N GLN A 180 -15.81 3.49 17.26
CA GLN A 180 -14.87 2.46 17.69
C GLN A 180 -14.43 1.52 16.56
N ASP A 181 -15.17 1.49 15.44
CA ASP A 181 -14.94 0.55 14.36
C ASP A 181 -13.67 0.87 13.59
N VAL A 182 -13.14 -0.16 12.94
CA VAL A 182 -11.93 -0.09 12.13
C VAL A 182 -12.28 -0.38 10.68
N VAL A 183 -11.95 0.54 9.79
CA VAL A 183 -12.15 0.36 8.35
C VAL A 183 -10.81 0.20 7.65
N LEU A 184 -10.60 -0.99 7.10
CA LEU A 184 -9.46 -1.35 6.27
C LEU A 184 -9.76 -0.95 4.82
N LEU A 185 -9.00 0.00 4.28
CA LEU A 185 -9.09 0.43 2.90
C LEU A 185 -7.89 -0.10 2.13
N PHE A 186 -8.14 -0.83 1.05
CA PHE A 186 -7.13 -1.29 0.12
C PHE A 186 -7.24 -0.48 -1.17
N ASP A 187 -6.31 0.44 -1.40
CA ASP A 187 -6.31 1.30 -2.59
C ASP A 187 -4.87 1.50 -3.06
N TYR A 188 -4.57 0.99 -4.24
CA TYR A 188 -3.23 1.01 -4.84
C TYR A 188 -3.33 1.71 -6.21
N ARG A 189 -2.21 2.32 -6.63
CA ARG A 189 -1.95 3.11 -7.85
C ARG A 189 -3.09 3.09 -8.86
N ARG A 190 -3.53 4.30 -9.26
CA ARG A 190 -4.82 4.60 -9.93
C ARG A 190 -5.98 4.59 -8.93
N TYR A 191 -5.77 5.32 -7.84
CA TYR A 191 -6.69 5.50 -6.72
C TYR A 191 -8.10 5.79 -7.17
N GLN A 192 -9.05 5.05 -6.61
CA GLN A 192 -10.44 5.15 -7.02
C GLN A 192 -11.18 6.22 -6.22
N THR A 193 -11.96 7.06 -6.91
CA THR A 193 -12.79 8.09 -6.26
C THR A 193 -13.72 7.50 -5.20
N GLN A 194 -14.17 6.26 -5.39
CA GLN A 194 -15.02 5.59 -4.43
C GLN A 194 -14.30 5.30 -3.11
N ALA A 195 -13.03 4.90 -3.14
CA ALA A 195 -12.23 4.70 -1.94
C ALA A 195 -12.09 6.00 -1.14
N LEU A 196 -11.91 7.14 -1.82
CA LEU A 196 -11.87 8.46 -1.18
C LEU A 196 -13.22 8.83 -0.52
N ARG A 197 -14.34 8.51 -1.16
CA ARG A 197 -15.68 8.74 -0.60
C ARG A 197 -15.92 7.89 0.65
N VAL A 198 -15.52 6.62 0.61
CA VAL A 198 -15.56 5.72 1.77
C VAL A 198 -14.70 6.29 2.90
N ALA A 199 -13.43 6.60 2.65
CA ALA A 199 -12.52 7.18 3.65
C ALA A 199 -13.12 8.45 4.29
N SER A 200 -13.63 9.37 3.47
CA SER A 200 -14.23 10.62 3.95
C SER A 200 -15.46 10.36 4.83
N ALA A 201 -16.33 9.43 4.43
CA ALA A 201 -17.52 9.07 5.19
C ALA A 201 -17.19 8.40 6.54
N VAL A 202 -16.15 7.57 6.57
CA VAL A 202 -15.65 6.92 7.80
C VAL A 202 -15.05 7.96 8.75
N LYS A 203 -14.23 8.88 8.23
CA LYS A 203 -13.66 9.96 9.06
C LYS A 203 -14.70 10.94 9.58
N ALA A 204 -15.74 11.25 8.83
CA ALA A 204 -16.88 12.03 9.31
C ALA A 204 -17.58 11.39 10.54
N ARG A 205 -17.44 10.07 10.73
CA ARG A 205 -17.96 9.32 11.88
C ARG A 205 -16.94 9.09 12.99
N ASN A 206 -15.74 9.66 12.86
CA ASN A 206 -14.61 9.50 13.78
C ASN A 206 -14.14 8.04 13.96
N ALA A 207 -14.50 7.15 13.03
CA ALA A 207 -14.01 5.78 12.99
C ALA A 207 -12.56 5.74 12.49
N ARG A 208 -11.85 4.65 12.81
CA ARG A 208 -10.45 4.48 12.43
C ARG A 208 -10.34 4.03 10.98
N VAL A 209 -9.44 4.64 10.23
CA VAL A 209 -9.09 4.25 8.86
C VAL A 209 -7.68 3.67 8.85
N VAL A 210 -7.56 2.43 8.41
CA VAL A 210 -6.27 1.80 8.12
C VAL A 210 -6.15 1.67 6.61
N LEU A 211 -5.12 2.29 6.04
CA LEU A 211 -4.91 2.33 4.61
C LEU A 211 -3.79 1.36 4.20
N PHE A 212 -4.15 0.35 3.43
CA PHE A 212 -3.24 -0.47 2.64
C PHE A 212 -3.10 0.16 1.25
N THR A 213 -1.91 0.68 0.94
CA THR A 213 -1.67 1.46 -0.28
C THR A 213 -0.27 1.23 -0.83
N ASP A 214 0.01 1.80 -1.98
CA ASP A 214 1.36 1.84 -2.51
C ASP A 214 2.26 2.90 -1.83
N ILE A 215 3.54 2.87 -2.18
CA ILE A 215 4.59 3.78 -1.72
C ILE A 215 4.43 5.25 -2.17
N TYR A 216 3.49 5.56 -3.06
CA TYR A 216 3.27 6.92 -3.58
C TYR A 216 2.27 7.72 -2.73
N ALA A 217 2.15 9.01 -3.03
CA ALA A 217 1.28 9.95 -2.34
C ALA A 217 -0.21 9.71 -2.64
N SER A 218 -0.76 8.60 -2.15
CA SER A 218 -2.20 8.35 -2.17
C SER A 218 -2.95 9.50 -1.50
N PRO A 219 -4.02 10.03 -2.12
CA PRO A 219 -4.84 11.08 -1.53
C PRO A 219 -5.55 10.62 -0.25
N LEU A 220 -5.64 9.30 0.00
CA LEU A 220 -6.24 8.75 1.21
C LEU A 220 -5.31 8.82 2.43
N ARG A 221 -4.00 9.10 2.25
CA ARG A 221 -3.03 9.10 3.37
C ARG A 221 -3.39 10.12 4.46
N GLU A 222 -3.89 11.29 4.09
CA GLU A 222 -4.30 12.34 5.04
C GLU A 222 -5.52 11.94 5.89
N LEU A 223 -6.28 10.95 5.44
CA LEU A 223 -7.46 10.43 6.13
C LEU A 223 -7.14 9.20 6.97
N ALA A 224 -5.97 8.59 6.82
CA ALA A 224 -5.60 7.35 7.47
C ALA A 224 -5.04 7.57 8.89
N ASP A 225 -5.46 6.73 9.83
CA ASP A 225 -4.90 6.67 11.18
C ASP A 225 -3.67 5.75 11.24
N LEU A 226 -3.58 4.78 10.32
CA LEU A 226 -2.43 3.89 10.14
C LEU A 226 -2.28 3.52 8.67
N ILE A 227 -1.04 3.48 8.17
CA ILE A 227 -0.73 3.24 6.75
C ILE A 227 0.21 2.05 6.62
N ILE A 228 -0.17 1.06 5.82
CA ILE A 228 0.69 -0.05 5.40
C ILE A 228 0.98 0.11 3.91
N SER A 229 2.26 0.34 3.58
CA SER A 229 2.69 0.61 2.20
C SER A 229 3.35 -0.62 1.54
N ALA A 230 3.01 -0.87 0.27
CA ALA A 230 3.64 -1.90 -0.55
C ALA A 230 4.19 -1.32 -1.87
N PRO A 231 5.37 -1.73 -2.35
CA PRO A 231 5.75 -1.48 -3.74
C PRO A 231 4.85 -2.34 -4.64
N VAL A 232 4.10 -1.72 -5.55
CA VAL A 232 3.22 -2.44 -6.49
C VAL A 232 3.71 -2.33 -7.94
N GLU A 233 4.80 -1.61 -8.18
CA GLU A 233 5.41 -1.58 -9.49
C GLU A 233 5.96 -2.95 -9.88
N SER A 234 5.88 -3.25 -11.17
CA SER A 234 6.45 -4.46 -11.73
C SER A 234 7.07 -4.17 -13.10
N LEU A 235 7.82 -5.14 -13.62
CA LEU A 235 8.31 -5.15 -15.00
C LEU A 235 7.18 -5.18 -16.06
N SER A 236 5.95 -5.51 -15.67
CA SER A 236 4.77 -5.53 -16.52
C SER A 236 4.07 -4.15 -16.55
N PRO A 237 3.30 -3.80 -17.60
CA PRO A 237 2.37 -2.67 -17.58
C PRO A 237 1.29 -2.74 -16.48
N PHE A 238 1.13 -3.92 -15.88
CA PHE A 238 0.22 -4.17 -14.77
C PHE A 238 0.98 -4.20 -13.44
N ASP A 239 0.39 -3.61 -12.41
CA ASP A 239 0.95 -3.60 -11.06
C ASP A 239 0.93 -5.02 -10.45
N SER A 240 1.91 -5.32 -9.59
CA SER A 240 2.00 -6.57 -8.85
C SER A 240 1.35 -6.42 -7.47
N LEU A 241 0.41 -7.31 -7.16
CA LEU A 241 -0.16 -7.43 -5.82
C LEU A 241 0.66 -8.34 -4.90
N VAL A 242 1.73 -8.98 -5.39
CA VAL A 242 2.52 -9.94 -4.61
C VAL A 242 3.03 -9.34 -3.29
N PRO A 243 3.61 -8.13 -3.27
CA PRO A 243 4.12 -7.58 -2.02
C PRO A 243 3.02 -7.22 -1.02
N ALA A 244 1.89 -6.73 -1.52
CA ALA A 244 0.70 -6.44 -0.71
C ALA A 244 0.04 -7.72 -0.16
N LEU A 245 -0.04 -8.79 -0.95
CA LEU A 245 -0.55 -10.09 -0.52
C LEU A 245 0.34 -10.67 0.58
N ALA A 246 1.67 -10.61 0.42
CA ALA A 246 2.60 -11.08 1.44
C ALA A 246 2.45 -10.32 2.77
N GLN A 247 2.20 -9.00 2.74
CA GLN A 247 1.89 -8.25 3.96
C GLN A 247 0.57 -8.70 4.62
N VAL A 248 -0.45 -8.99 3.82
CA VAL A 248 -1.73 -9.51 4.32
C VAL A 248 -1.53 -10.88 4.98
N GLU A 249 -0.82 -11.79 4.32
CA GLU A 249 -0.50 -13.12 4.88
C GLU A 249 0.36 -13.02 6.15
N ALA A 250 1.36 -12.13 6.15
CA ALA A 250 2.18 -11.89 7.34
C ALA A 250 1.34 -11.33 8.50
N LEU A 251 0.41 -10.40 8.24
CA LEU A 251 -0.50 -9.88 9.26
C LEU A 251 -1.41 -10.99 9.82
N ILE A 252 -1.95 -11.85 8.95
CA ILE A 252 -2.72 -13.03 9.38
C ILE A 252 -1.86 -13.92 10.29
N ALA A 253 -0.62 -14.22 9.90
CA ALA A 253 0.31 -15.00 10.71
C ALA A 253 0.60 -14.35 12.08
N CYS A 254 0.67 -13.02 12.16
CA CYS A 254 0.82 -12.30 13.43
C CYS A 254 -0.44 -12.37 14.32
N MET A 255 -1.62 -12.39 13.72
CA MET A 255 -2.91 -12.46 14.44
C MET A 255 -3.19 -13.86 14.98
N THR A 256 -2.88 -14.91 14.23
CA THR A 256 -3.17 -16.31 14.58
C THR A 256 -2.78 -16.70 16.02
N PRO A 257 -1.52 -16.54 16.47
CA PRO A 257 -1.12 -16.94 17.83
C PRO A 257 -1.70 -16.03 18.94
N ARG A 258 -2.28 -14.88 18.56
CA ARG A 258 -2.87 -13.90 19.47
C ARG A 258 -4.38 -13.97 19.53
N SER A 259 -5.01 -14.75 18.64
CA SER A 259 -6.45 -14.92 18.58
C SER A 259 -6.92 -15.80 19.73
N THR A 260 -7.64 -15.22 20.69
CA THR A 260 -8.25 -15.97 21.79
C THR A 260 -9.34 -16.90 21.26
N HIS A 261 -9.38 -18.14 21.74
CA HIS A 261 -10.42 -19.14 21.37
C HIS A 261 -10.43 -19.54 19.89
N LEU A 262 -9.33 -19.35 19.15
CA LEU A 262 -9.27 -19.72 17.73
C LEU A 262 -9.60 -21.21 17.53
N ASP A 263 -8.99 -22.10 18.31
CA ASP A 263 -9.20 -23.55 18.20
C ASP A 263 -10.68 -23.91 18.36
N GLN A 264 -11.32 -23.45 19.44
CA GLN A 264 -12.75 -23.69 19.71
C GLN A 264 -13.66 -23.15 18.58
N ARG A 265 -13.28 -22.00 18.00
CA ARG A 265 -14.04 -21.38 16.92
C ARG A 265 -13.89 -22.16 15.61
N LEU A 266 -12.68 -22.63 15.31
CA LEU A 266 -12.41 -23.47 14.15
C LEU A 266 -13.11 -24.82 14.28
N GLU A 267 -13.03 -25.49 15.44
CA GLU A 267 -13.76 -26.73 15.72
C GLU A 267 -15.27 -26.57 15.48
N GLY A 268 -15.87 -25.48 15.95
CA GLY A 268 -17.29 -25.19 15.72
C GLY A 268 -17.63 -24.92 14.25
N ILE A 269 -16.75 -24.25 13.50
CA ILE A 269 -16.91 -24.01 12.07
C ILE A 269 -16.80 -25.32 11.29
N ASP A 270 -15.82 -26.16 11.62
CA ASP A 270 -15.56 -27.41 10.93
C ASP A 270 -16.68 -28.43 11.20
N ALA A 271 -17.21 -28.47 12.43
CA ALA A 271 -18.41 -29.25 12.74
C ALA A 271 -19.59 -28.85 11.84
N LEU A 272 -19.86 -27.55 11.66
CA LEU A 272 -20.89 -27.09 10.74
C LEU A 272 -20.55 -27.43 9.28
N ARG A 273 -19.31 -27.23 8.83
CA ARG A 273 -18.91 -27.56 7.44
C ARG A 273 -19.09 -29.02 7.09
N ALA A 274 -18.87 -29.92 8.06
CA ALA A 274 -19.12 -31.34 7.90
C ALA A 274 -20.62 -31.62 7.66
N GLU A 275 -21.53 -30.92 8.36
CA GLU A 275 -22.98 -31.01 8.09
C GLU A 275 -23.35 -30.56 6.66
N PHE A 276 -22.61 -29.59 6.11
CA PHE A 276 -22.80 -29.09 4.74
C PHE A 276 -22.06 -29.89 3.65
N ALA A 277 -21.33 -30.96 4.02
CA ALA A 277 -20.45 -31.72 3.11
C ALA A 277 -19.50 -30.81 2.31
N THR A 278 -18.98 -29.77 2.96
CA THR A 278 -18.23 -28.68 2.29
C THR A 278 -16.90 -29.16 1.69
N HIS A 279 -16.36 -30.27 2.18
CA HIS A 279 -15.12 -30.89 1.70
C HIS A 279 -15.38 -32.34 1.28
N VAL A 280 -15.00 -32.66 0.04
CA VAL A 280 -15.24 -33.99 -0.59
C VAL A 280 -14.25 -35.06 -0.09
N LEU A 281 -13.22 -34.69 0.68
CA LEU A 281 -12.08 -35.57 1.02
C LEU A 281 -11.79 -35.70 2.53
N GLU A 282 -12.73 -35.39 3.41
CA GLU A 282 -12.57 -35.61 4.86
C GLU A 282 -13.15 -36.95 5.37
N GLU A 283 -13.35 -37.92 4.47
CA GLU A 283 -13.58 -39.32 4.87
C GLU A 283 -12.25 -40.09 4.85
N LYS A 284 -11.94 -40.71 6.00
CA LYS A 284 -10.74 -41.54 6.24
C LYS A 284 -10.56 -42.67 5.25
#